data_AF-A0A1G1D5H9-F1
#
_entry.id   AF-A0A1G1D5H9-F1
#
_cell.length_a   1.000
_cell.length_b   1.000
_cell.length_c   1.000
_cell.angle_alpha   90.00
_cell.angle_beta   90.00
_cell.angle_gamma   90.00
#
_symmetry.space_group_name_H-M   'P 1'
#
loop_
_entity.id
_entity.type
_entity.pdbx_description
1 polymer ?
#
loop_
_entity_poly.entity_id
_entity_poly.type
_entity_poly.pdbx_seq_one_letter_code
_entity_poly.pdbx_strand_id
1 'polypeptide(L)'
;MTKTAGRVIVTAIVIIGLSIFFHFKIPDVKPYEKGDMKVIFVPDDDSPENRRQLITLSAFTVKEGVDIKEVRIFYKKAMGEEFKKIVMQRVRDGSTYADYLPGLSKGERWFYYIEAEDTTNNILNIPERVKEGERQINFYVTFEGTANRLLFISHIVLAITAVILWIHSVFYAVNYLTTKERHNIRLAFYSVLYGTISFFIFAFPVGGYIAHQVFGQAWSGIPFGWDITDNKSMVTFLYYAILIYLMKGEFYGLEVGKGNVISDNNFSYLVILGIILTIVIYNIPHSYFIQ
;
A
#
# COMPACT_ATOMS: atom_id res chain seq x y z
N MET A 1 -32.84 -17.96 -7.97
CA MET A 1 -32.02 -18.45 -6.85
C MET A 1 -32.92 -18.65 -5.65
N THR A 2 -32.87 -19.80 -4.99
CA THR A 2 -33.60 -20.01 -3.73
C THR A 2 -33.01 -19.10 -2.64
N LYS A 3 -33.82 -18.66 -1.65
CA LYS A 3 -33.36 -17.85 -0.51
C LYS A 3 -32.10 -18.44 0.18
N THR A 4 -31.92 -19.75 0.05
CA THR A 4 -30.77 -20.51 0.52
C THR A 4 -29.47 -20.11 -0.18
N ALA A 5 -29.48 -19.97 -1.51
CA ALA A 5 -28.28 -19.63 -2.29
C ALA A 5 -27.75 -18.23 -1.97
N GLY A 6 -28.64 -17.25 -1.74
CA GLY A 6 -28.25 -15.89 -1.34
C GLY A 6 -27.58 -15.85 0.04
N ARG A 7 -28.08 -16.62 1.01
CA ARG A 7 -27.48 -16.73 2.35
C ARG A 7 -26.10 -17.36 2.31
N VAL A 8 -25.91 -18.42 1.51
CA VAL A 8 -24.62 -19.10 1.37
C VAL A 8 -23.55 -18.16 0.83
N ILE A 9 -23.88 -17.32 -0.16
CA ILE A 9 -22.92 -16.35 -0.73
C ILE A 9 -22.52 -15.29 0.30
N VAL A 10 -23.47 -14.73 1.04
CA VAL A 10 -23.18 -13.73 2.08
C VAL A 10 -22.30 -14.32 3.19
N THR A 11 -22.61 -15.53 3.65
CA THR A 11 -21.80 -16.23 4.66
C THR A 11 -20.39 -16.50 4.16
N ALA A 12 -20.22 -16.92 2.90
CA ALA A 12 -18.90 -17.15 2.32
C ALA A 12 -18.05 -15.86 2.28
N ILE A 13 -18.65 -14.72 1.89
CA ILE A 13 -17.94 -13.42 1.85
C ILE A 13 -17.47 -13.02 3.26
N VAL A 14 -18.32 -13.16 4.28
CA VAL A 14 -17.97 -12.82 5.67
C VAL A 14 -16.83 -13.70 6.20
N ILE A 15 -16.86 -15.01 5.93
CA ILE A 15 -15.81 -15.94 6.35
C ILE A 15 -14.47 -15.61 5.67
N ILE A 16 -14.49 -15.29 4.37
CA ILE A 16 -13.28 -14.88 3.64
C ILE A 16 -12.72 -13.58 4.22
N GLY A 17 -13.58 -12.58 4.47
CA GLY A 17 -13.17 -11.31 5.07
C GLY A 17 -12.53 -11.49 6.46
N LEU A 18 -13.13 -12.31 7.32
CA LEU A 18 -12.56 -12.63 8.63
C LEU A 18 -11.25 -13.41 8.52
N SER A 19 -11.15 -14.37 7.61
CA SER A 19 -9.93 -15.18 7.42
C SER A 19 -8.74 -14.33 6.98
N ILE A 20 -8.98 -13.33 6.12
CA ILE A 20 -7.97 -12.35 5.71
C ILE A 20 -7.56 -11.49 6.91
N PHE A 21 -8.51 -11.02 7.72
CA PHE A 21 -8.23 -10.21 8.90
C PHE A 21 -7.38 -10.97 9.94
N PHE A 22 -7.65 -12.26 10.19
CA PHE A 22 -6.85 -13.07 11.10
C PHE A 22 -5.45 -13.42 10.58
N HIS A 23 -5.16 -13.18 9.30
CA HIS A 23 -3.83 -13.43 8.73
C HIS A 23 -2.83 -12.29 9.02
N PHE A 24 -3.28 -11.14 9.54
CA PHE A 24 -2.39 -10.04 9.92
C PHE A 24 -1.52 -10.44 11.13
N LYS A 25 -0.30 -10.91 10.86
CA LYS A 25 0.72 -11.10 11.89
C LYS A 25 1.28 -9.75 12.32
N ILE A 26 1.36 -9.53 13.63
CA ILE A 26 2.14 -8.43 14.19
C ILE A 26 3.61 -8.74 13.90
N PRO A 27 4.39 -7.80 13.32
CA PRO A 27 5.80 -8.04 13.07
C PRO A 27 6.56 -8.18 14.39
N ASP A 28 7.09 -9.37 14.65
CA ASP A 28 8.03 -9.60 15.75
C ASP A 28 9.37 -8.96 15.39
N VAL A 29 9.84 -8.01 16.20
CA VAL A 29 11.19 -7.44 16.08
C VAL A 29 12.18 -8.47 16.62
N LYS A 30 12.74 -9.28 15.73
CA LYS A 30 13.83 -10.20 16.09
C LYS A 30 15.18 -9.49 16.00
N PRO A 31 16.07 -9.66 16.98
CA PRO A 31 17.43 -9.14 16.88
C PRO A 31 18.18 -9.82 15.71
N TYR A 32 19.04 -9.05 15.06
CA TYR A 32 20.07 -9.57 14.15
C TYR A 32 21.22 -10.10 15.00
N GLU A 33 21.69 -11.32 14.71
CA GLU A 33 22.68 -11.99 15.55
C GLU A 33 23.80 -12.60 14.70
N LYS A 34 25.06 -12.48 15.16
CA LYS A 34 26.20 -13.20 14.60
C LYS A 34 27.20 -13.54 15.70
N GLY A 35 27.23 -14.81 16.09
CA GLY A 35 27.97 -15.24 17.28
C GLY A 35 27.37 -14.60 18.53
N ASP A 36 28.21 -13.97 19.35
CA ASP A 36 27.78 -13.31 20.60
C ASP A 36 27.30 -11.87 20.39
N MET A 37 27.41 -11.33 19.17
CA MET A 37 26.96 -9.99 18.82
C MET A 37 25.47 -9.98 18.49
N LYS A 38 24.73 -9.06 19.12
CA LYS A 38 23.30 -8.83 18.87
C LYS A 38 23.04 -7.38 18.53
N VAL A 39 22.22 -7.16 17.51
CA VAL A 39 21.77 -5.82 17.11
C VAL A 39 20.26 -5.78 16.97
N ILE A 40 19.64 -4.84 17.67
CA ILE A 40 18.22 -4.53 17.58
C ILE A 40 18.10 -3.24 16.77
N PHE A 41 17.47 -3.33 15.61
CA PHE A 41 17.23 -2.22 14.71
C PHE A 41 15.82 -2.32 14.15
N VAL A 42 15.10 -1.19 14.17
CA VAL A 42 13.79 -1.05 13.52
C VAL A 42 13.98 0.05 12.47
N PRO A 43 13.95 -0.29 11.17
CA PRO A 43 14.03 0.71 10.13
C PRO A 43 12.79 1.62 10.18
N ASP A 44 13.03 2.88 9.85
CA ASP A 44 11.97 3.86 9.58
C ASP A 44 12.05 4.19 8.09
N ASP A 45 10.96 3.94 7.39
CA ASP A 45 10.91 3.97 5.93
C ASP A 45 10.65 5.38 5.37
N ASP A 46 10.20 6.32 6.23
CA ASP A 46 9.77 7.64 5.82
C ASP A 46 10.40 8.75 6.68
N SER A 47 10.69 9.90 6.06
CA SER A 47 11.25 11.07 6.75
C SER A 47 10.73 12.37 6.13
N PRO A 48 10.50 13.46 6.89
CA PRO A 48 10.08 14.72 6.29
C PRO A 48 11.16 15.30 5.37
N GLU A 49 10.74 15.87 4.23
CA GLU A 49 11.66 16.50 3.27
C GLU A 49 12.58 17.54 3.93
N ASN A 50 13.82 17.60 3.44
CA ASN A 50 14.87 18.50 3.91
C ASN A 50 15.22 18.39 5.41
N ARG A 51 14.69 17.41 6.14
CA ARG A 51 15.11 17.08 7.50
C ARG A 51 16.11 15.94 7.49
N ARG A 52 16.98 15.92 8.49
CA ARG A 52 17.89 14.79 8.67
C ARG A 52 17.12 13.61 9.29
N GLN A 53 17.32 12.40 8.77
CA GLN A 53 16.72 11.20 9.33
C GLN A 53 17.61 10.65 10.44
N LEU A 54 17.06 10.53 11.65
CA LEU A 54 17.76 9.90 12.76
C LEU A 54 17.70 8.38 12.60
N ILE A 55 18.87 7.74 12.54
CA ILE A 55 19.01 6.30 12.60
C ILE A 55 19.50 5.94 14.00
N THR A 56 18.74 5.10 14.71
CA THR A 56 19.08 4.62 16.05
C THR A 56 19.01 3.11 16.09
N LEU A 57 20.01 2.49 16.71
CA LEU A 57 20.02 1.05 16.96
C LEU A 57 20.65 0.74 18.31
N SER A 58 20.41 -0.49 18.80
CA SER A 58 21.13 -1.02 19.95
C SER A 58 22.01 -2.18 19.54
N ALA A 59 23.31 -2.06 19.73
CA ALA A 59 24.31 -3.09 19.47
C ALA A 59 25.03 -3.45 20.77
N PHE A 60 25.12 -4.74 21.06
CA PHE A 60 25.80 -5.24 22.26
C PHE A 60 26.35 -6.65 22.00
N THR A 61 27.30 -7.07 22.83
CA THR A 61 27.78 -8.45 22.84
C THR A 61 27.37 -9.12 24.14
N VAL A 62 27.16 -10.43 24.09
CA VAL A 62 26.84 -11.26 25.27
C VAL A 62 28.11 -11.79 25.93
N LYS A 63 29.26 -11.71 25.24
CA LYS A 63 30.53 -12.26 25.70
C LYS A 63 31.28 -11.26 26.56
N GLU A 64 31.62 -11.66 27.78
CA GLU A 64 32.38 -10.84 28.72
C GLU A 64 33.75 -10.44 28.15
N GLY A 65 34.13 -9.17 28.31
CA GLY A 65 35.38 -8.61 27.78
C GLY A 65 35.37 -8.26 26.29
N VAL A 66 34.26 -8.50 25.58
CA VAL A 66 34.07 -8.06 24.18
C VAL A 66 33.07 -6.89 24.17
N ASP A 67 33.44 -5.79 23.52
CA ASP A 67 32.54 -4.64 23.35
C ASP A 67 32.39 -4.32 21.86
N ILE A 68 31.38 -3.52 21.54
CA ILE A 68 31.21 -3.01 20.19
C ILE A 68 32.27 -1.92 19.95
N LYS A 69 33.14 -2.16 18.98
CA LYS A 69 34.21 -1.26 18.59
C LYS A 69 33.65 -0.07 17.84
N GLU A 70 32.80 -0.33 16.84
CA GLU A 70 32.18 0.72 16.04
C GLU A 70 30.96 0.23 15.28
N VAL A 71 30.06 1.18 14.97
CA VAL A 71 28.88 0.95 14.14
C VAL A 71 28.90 1.96 13.00
N ARG A 72 28.63 1.50 11.77
CA ARG A 72 28.73 2.29 10.54
C ARG A 72 27.44 2.23 9.76
N ILE A 73 27.04 3.35 9.17
CA ILE A 73 25.97 3.40 8.18
C ILE A 73 26.61 3.56 6.81
N PHE A 74 26.23 2.70 5.89
CA PHE A 74 26.59 2.81 4.48
C PHE A 74 25.34 3.18 3.69
N TYR A 75 25.36 4.30 2.98
CA TYR A 75 24.18 4.80 2.26
C TYR A 75 24.53 5.33 0.86
N LYS A 76 23.56 5.26 -0.06
CA LYS A 76 23.68 5.73 -1.46
C LYS A 76 22.32 6.15 -2.03
N LYS A 77 22.31 7.00 -3.05
CA LYS A 77 21.06 7.54 -3.61
C LYS A 77 20.48 6.65 -4.71
N ALA A 78 21.34 6.14 -5.60
CA ALA A 78 20.94 5.36 -6.77
C ALA A 78 21.69 4.03 -6.90
N MET A 79 21.10 3.09 -7.65
CA MET A 79 21.78 1.86 -8.03
C MET A 79 22.96 2.18 -8.96
N GLY A 80 24.19 1.93 -8.50
CA GLY A 80 25.43 2.20 -9.24
C GLY A 80 26.32 3.26 -8.59
N GLU A 81 25.80 4.03 -7.63
CA GLU A 81 26.62 4.92 -6.81
C GLU A 81 27.41 4.14 -5.74
N GLU A 82 28.62 4.62 -5.45
CA GLU A 82 29.40 4.13 -4.32
C GLU A 82 28.74 4.51 -2.99
N PHE A 83 28.81 3.59 -2.02
CA PHE A 83 28.28 3.83 -0.69
C PHE A 83 29.13 4.87 0.05
N LYS A 84 28.47 5.91 0.53
CA LYS A 84 29.04 6.83 1.51
C LYS A 84 28.98 6.20 2.90
N LYS A 85 29.97 6.48 3.73
CA LYS A 85 30.11 5.93 5.09
C LYS A 85 29.92 7.01 6.14
N ILE A 86 29.14 6.70 7.19
CA ILE A 86 29.02 7.48 8.43
C ILE A 86 29.36 6.54 9.60
N VAL A 87 30.14 7.02 10.57
CA VAL A 87 30.43 6.28 11.81
C VAL A 87 29.50 6.79 12.89
N MET A 88 28.65 5.92 13.42
CA MET A 88 27.63 6.29 14.39
C MET A 88 28.23 6.63 15.76
N GLN A 89 27.58 7.54 16.47
CA GLN A 89 28.00 7.94 17.81
C GLN A 89 27.34 7.04 18.86
N ARG A 90 28.13 6.57 19.82
CA ARG A 90 27.61 5.85 21.00
C ARG A 90 26.91 6.84 21.92
N VAL A 91 25.64 6.59 22.23
CA VAL A 91 24.82 7.45 23.09
C VAL A 91 25.10 7.10 24.54
N ARG A 92 25.89 7.94 25.22
CA ARG A 92 26.37 7.71 26.59
C ARG A 92 27.13 6.36 26.69
N ASP A 93 27.31 5.84 27.90
CA ASP A 93 27.93 4.52 28.14
C ASP A 93 26.96 3.34 27.89
N GLY A 94 25.98 3.52 27.00
CA GLY A 94 24.96 2.51 26.69
C GLY A 94 25.32 1.63 25.49
N SER A 95 24.42 0.72 25.13
CA SER A 95 24.50 -0.09 23.90
C SER A 95 23.89 0.61 22.68
N THR A 96 23.49 1.87 22.82
CA THR A 96 22.74 2.59 21.77
C THR A 96 23.68 3.41 20.91
N TYR A 97 23.50 3.30 19.59
CA TYR A 97 24.23 4.05 18.59
C TYR A 97 23.25 4.89 17.78
N ALA A 98 23.62 6.14 17.52
CA ALA A 98 22.80 7.07 16.78
C ALA A 98 23.62 7.93 15.81
N ASP A 99 23.07 8.18 14.63
CA ASP A 99 23.54 9.24 13.73
C ASP A 99 22.45 9.62 12.73
N TYR A 100 22.74 10.59 11.87
CA TYR A 100 21.80 11.17 10.94
C TYR A 100 22.17 10.90 9.48
N LEU A 101 21.19 10.43 8.71
CA LEU A 101 21.27 10.52 7.25
C LEU A 101 20.97 11.97 6.82
N PRO A 102 21.70 12.51 5.81
CA PRO A 102 21.42 13.82 5.25
C PRO A 102 19.98 13.91 4.74
N GLY A 103 19.35 15.06 4.90
CA GLY A 103 18.02 15.29 4.34
C GLY A 103 18.06 15.36 2.81
N LEU A 104 17.00 14.86 2.18
CA LEU A 104 16.79 14.95 0.74
C LEU A 104 15.52 15.72 0.41
N SER A 105 15.35 16.02 -0.88
CA SER A 105 14.12 16.62 -1.38
C SER A 105 13.01 15.57 -1.40
N LYS A 106 11.75 16.00 -1.42
CA LYS A 106 10.62 15.07 -1.49
C LYS A 106 10.70 14.11 -2.68
N GLY A 107 10.27 12.87 -2.46
CA GLY A 107 10.33 11.77 -3.43
C GLY A 107 11.70 11.12 -3.60
N GLU A 108 12.76 11.72 -3.06
CA GLU A 108 14.10 11.13 -3.11
C GLU A 108 14.30 10.11 -1.98
N ARG A 109 15.21 9.15 -2.21
CA ARG A 109 15.46 8.04 -1.30
C ARG A 109 16.93 7.88 -0.98
N TRP A 110 17.22 7.47 0.26
CA TRP A 110 18.49 6.82 0.58
C TRP A 110 18.27 5.31 0.65
N PHE A 111 19.17 4.54 0.05
CA PHE A 111 19.31 3.12 0.30
C PHE A 111 20.50 2.90 1.21
N TYR A 112 20.32 2.15 2.30
CA TYR A 112 21.35 1.98 3.30
C TYR A 112 21.36 0.59 3.93
N TYR A 113 22.52 0.26 4.51
CA TYR A 113 22.70 -0.86 5.42
C TYR A 113 23.63 -0.44 6.55
N ILE A 114 23.61 -1.21 7.63
CA ILE A 114 24.36 -0.93 8.84
C ILE A 114 25.36 -2.06 9.08
N GLU A 115 26.58 -1.71 9.47
CA GLU A 115 27.64 -2.64 9.82
C GLU A 115 28.04 -2.39 11.27
N ALA A 116 28.01 -3.44 12.11
CA ALA A 116 28.51 -3.41 13.47
C ALA A 116 29.77 -4.28 13.57
N GLU A 117 30.83 -3.74 14.17
CA GLU A 117 32.12 -4.41 14.39
C GLU A 117 32.42 -4.45 15.89
N ASP A 118 32.82 -5.62 16.40
CA ASP A 118 33.28 -5.76 17.78
C ASP A 118 34.81 -5.66 17.93
N THR A 119 35.28 -5.67 19.17
CA THR A 119 36.72 -5.63 19.50
C THR A 119 37.49 -6.87 19.03
N THR A 120 36.81 -7.94 18.60
CA THR A 120 37.44 -9.13 18.00
C THR A 120 37.48 -9.09 16.47
N ASN A 121 37.06 -7.97 15.87
CA ASN A 121 36.89 -7.77 14.42
C ASN A 121 35.84 -8.69 13.79
N ASN A 122 34.88 -9.18 14.57
CA ASN A 122 33.69 -9.82 14.02
C ASN A 122 32.75 -8.74 13.49
N ILE A 123 32.23 -8.93 12.27
CA ILE A 123 31.42 -7.94 11.55
C ILE A 123 30.02 -8.49 11.28
N LEU A 124 28.99 -7.79 11.73
CA LEU A 124 27.57 -8.07 11.45
C LEU A 124 27.00 -7.00 10.50
N ASN A 125 26.40 -7.44 9.38
CA ASN A 125 25.72 -6.57 8.41
C ASN A 125 24.20 -6.65 8.59
N ILE A 126 23.52 -5.51 8.46
CA ILE A 126 22.07 -5.37 8.68
C ILE A 126 21.46 -4.54 7.55
N PRO A 127 20.56 -5.12 6.73
CA PRO A 127 20.13 -6.51 6.76
C PRO A 127 21.27 -7.46 6.36
N GLU A 128 21.13 -8.75 6.69
CA GLU A 128 22.15 -9.75 6.39
C GLU A 128 22.43 -9.78 4.88
N ARG A 129 23.71 -9.69 4.49
CA ARG A 129 24.07 -9.72 3.07
C ARG A 129 23.67 -11.07 2.49
N VAL A 130 22.88 -11.00 1.42
CA VAL A 130 22.51 -12.18 0.65
C VAL A 130 23.76 -12.77 -0.03
N LYS A 131 23.78 -14.08 -0.25
CA LYS A 131 24.93 -14.81 -0.82
C LYS A 131 25.41 -14.17 -2.13
N GLU A 132 26.68 -14.39 -2.45
CA GLU A 132 27.31 -13.94 -3.69
C GLU A 132 26.48 -14.40 -4.91
N GLY A 133 25.94 -13.44 -5.66
CA GLY A 133 25.02 -13.68 -6.80
C GLY A 133 23.56 -13.30 -6.55
N GLU A 134 23.15 -13.01 -5.31
CA GLU A 134 21.79 -12.58 -4.98
C GLU A 134 21.69 -11.05 -4.78
N ARG A 135 20.52 -10.47 -5.09
CA ARG A 135 20.29 -9.01 -5.05
C ARG A 135 20.42 -8.50 -3.60
N GLN A 136 21.31 -7.52 -3.36
CA GLN A 136 21.47 -6.92 -2.03
C GLN A 136 20.17 -6.25 -1.58
N ILE A 137 19.59 -6.77 -0.50
CA ILE A 137 18.47 -6.12 0.19
C ILE A 137 19.08 -4.97 0.99
N ASN A 138 18.62 -3.75 0.77
CA ASN A 138 18.98 -2.59 1.57
C ASN A 138 17.72 -2.06 2.24
N PHE A 139 17.87 -1.46 3.41
CA PHE A 139 16.83 -0.57 3.91
C PHE A 139 16.74 0.66 3.01
N TYR A 140 15.59 1.31 3.02
CA TYR A 140 15.43 2.59 2.37
C TYR A 140 14.76 3.57 3.34
N VAL A 141 14.99 4.85 3.09
CA VAL A 141 14.17 5.92 3.66
C VAL A 141 13.74 6.85 2.54
N THR A 142 12.44 7.11 2.45
CA THR A 142 11.83 8.04 1.49
C THR A 142 11.61 9.38 2.17
N PHE A 143 12.04 10.45 1.51
CA PHE A 143 11.77 11.80 1.99
C PHE A 143 10.43 12.29 1.47
N GLU A 144 9.53 12.64 2.37
CA GLU A 144 8.14 12.96 2.10
C GLU A 144 7.85 14.44 2.37
N GLY A 145 7.19 15.08 1.41
CA GLY A 145 6.60 16.41 1.60
C GLY A 145 5.32 16.34 2.44
N THR A 146 4.85 17.47 2.93
CA THR A 146 3.60 17.54 3.69
C THR A 146 2.38 17.73 2.78
N ALA A 147 1.42 16.82 2.86
CA ALA A 147 0.14 16.97 2.16
C ALA A 147 -0.75 18.04 2.82
N ASN A 148 -1.58 18.71 2.01
CA ASN A 148 -2.61 19.61 2.54
C ASN A 148 -3.66 18.79 3.31
N ARG A 149 -3.89 19.16 4.58
CA ARG A 149 -4.79 18.43 5.49
C ARG A 149 -6.23 18.36 4.97
N LEU A 150 -6.73 19.42 4.34
CA LEU A 150 -8.09 19.44 3.81
C LEU A 150 -8.24 18.50 2.62
N LEU A 151 -7.24 18.43 1.74
CA LEU A 151 -7.23 17.47 0.63
C LEU A 151 -7.13 16.03 1.13
N PHE A 152 -6.33 15.79 2.16
CA PHE A 152 -6.25 14.47 2.78
C PHE A 152 -7.58 14.03 3.41
N ILE A 153 -8.27 14.94 4.12
CA ILE A 153 -9.60 14.67 4.67
C ILE A 153 -10.61 14.41 3.53
N SER A 154 -10.61 15.24 2.48
CA SER A 154 -11.53 15.05 1.35
C SER A 154 -11.27 13.72 0.62
N HIS A 155 -10.00 13.33 0.48
CA HIS A 155 -9.61 12.03 -0.07
C HIS A 155 -10.24 10.87 0.72
N ILE A 156 -10.11 10.87 2.05
CA ILE A 156 -10.70 9.83 2.91
C ILE A 156 -12.22 9.79 2.80
N VAL A 157 -12.88 10.96 2.85
CA VAL A 157 -14.34 11.04 2.77
C VAL A 157 -14.85 10.48 1.43
N LEU A 158 -14.19 10.83 0.32
CA LEU A 158 -14.57 10.33 -1.00
C LEU A 158 -14.28 8.82 -1.17
N ALA A 159 -13.19 8.31 -0.57
CA ALA A 159 -12.88 6.89 -0.57
C ALA A 159 -13.94 6.08 0.20
N ILE A 160 -14.31 6.52 1.40
CA ILE A 160 -15.38 5.90 2.20
C ILE A 160 -16.71 5.97 1.45
N THR A 161 -17.03 7.11 0.83
CA THR A 161 -18.26 7.29 0.04
C THR A 161 -18.31 6.31 -1.13
N ALA A 162 -17.20 6.13 -1.86
CA ALA A 162 -17.11 5.18 -2.96
C ALA A 162 -17.39 3.74 -2.50
N VAL A 163 -16.76 3.31 -1.40
CA VAL A 163 -16.94 1.97 -0.83
C VAL A 163 -18.37 1.75 -0.36
N ILE A 164 -18.97 2.71 0.36
CA ILE A 164 -20.36 2.61 0.82
C ILE A 164 -21.32 2.47 -0.36
N LEU A 165 -21.13 3.25 -1.43
CA LEU A 165 -22.00 3.18 -2.61
C LEU A 165 -21.82 1.87 -3.37
N TRP A 166 -20.60 1.32 -3.46
CA TRP A 166 -20.39 0.00 -4.05
C TRP A 166 -20.95 -1.15 -3.19
N ILE A 167 -20.95 -1.04 -1.87
CA ILE A 167 -21.64 -2.02 -1.01
C ILE A 167 -23.16 -1.95 -1.24
N HIS A 168 -23.72 -0.74 -1.34
CA HIS A 168 -25.14 -0.58 -1.67
C HIS A 168 -25.49 -1.13 -3.05
N SER A 169 -24.61 -0.97 -4.05
CA SER A 169 -24.88 -1.53 -5.38
C SER A 169 -24.96 -3.05 -5.35
N VAL A 170 -24.12 -3.72 -4.56
CA VAL A 170 -24.18 -5.17 -4.34
C VAL A 170 -25.49 -5.56 -3.66
N PHE A 171 -25.91 -4.85 -2.62
CA PHE A 171 -27.19 -5.08 -1.95
C PHE A 171 -28.36 -5.01 -2.93
N TYR A 172 -28.43 -3.95 -3.75
CA TYR A 172 -29.48 -3.79 -4.75
C TYR A 172 -29.40 -4.83 -5.87
N ALA A 173 -28.20 -5.20 -6.32
CA ALA A 173 -28.00 -6.27 -7.31
C ALA A 173 -28.53 -7.63 -6.79
N VAL A 174 -28.22 -7.98 -5.55
CA VAL A 174 -28.71 -9.22 -4.91
C VAL A 174 -30.24 -9.18 -4.74
N ASN A 175 -30.79 -8.03 -4.34
CA ASN A 175 -32.24 -7.86 -4.23
C ASN A 175 -32.92 -8.01 -5.58
N TYR A 176 -32.38 -7.44 -6.65
CA TYR A 176 -32.89 -7.66 -8.01
C TYR A 176 -32.83 -9.14 -8.40
N LEU A 177 -31.71 -9.82 -8.15
CA LEU A 177 -31.58 -11.24 -8.51
C LEU A 177 -32.61 -12.13 -7.80
N THR A 178 -33.11 -11.70 -6.64
CA THR A 178 -34.10 -12.40 -5.83
C THR A 178 -35.55 -12.02 -6.19
N THR A 179 -35.84 -10.72 -6.30
CA THR A 179 -37.21 -10.19 -6.46
C THR A 179 -37.59 -9.98 -7.92
N LYS A 180 -36.61 -9.81 -8.81
CA LYS A 180 -36.76 -9.35 -10.20
C LYS A 180 -37.41 -7.97 -10.34
N GLU A 181 -37.50 -7.20 -9.26
CA GLU A 181 -38.01 -5.84 -9.28
C GLU A 181 -36.99 -4.88 -9.91
N ARG A 182 -37.33 -4.31 -11.07
CA ARG A 182 -36.44 -3.41 -11.83
C ARG A 182 -36.03 -2.14 -11.09
N HIS A 183 -36.80 -1.70 -10.10
CA HIS A 183 -36.40 -0.58 -9.24
C HIS A 183 -35.01 -0.81 -8.60
N ASN A 184 -34.70 -2.04 -8.21
CA ASN A 184 -33.41 -2.40 -7.64
C ASN A 184 -32.26 -2.27 -8.64
N ILE A 185 -32.46 -2.54 -9.93
CA ILE A 185 -31.43 -2.31 -10.96
C ILE A 185 -31.09 -0.83 -11.09
N ARG A 186 -32.12 0.01 -11.07
CA ARG A 186 -31.94 1.47 -11.13
C ARG A 186 -31.11 1.98 -9.96
N LEU A 187 -31.43 1.51 -8.73
CA LEU A 187 -30.66 1.86 -7.55
C LEU A 187 -29.23 1.31 -7.58
N ALA A 188 -29.05 0.06 -8.05
CA ALA A 188 -27.74 -0.54 -8.23
C ALA A 188 -26.87 0.27 -9.20
N PHE A 189 -27.43 0.66 -10.36
CA PHE A 189 -26.74 1.48 -11.36
C PHE A 189 -26.30 2.83 -10.78
N TYR A 190 -27.20 3.60 -10.17
CA TYR A 190 -26.81 4.89 -9.59
C TYR A 190 -25.80 4.75 -8.47
N SER A 191 -25.90 3.69 -7.67
CA SER A 191 -24.90 3.39 -6.64
C SER A 191 -23.53 3.10 -7.25
N VAL A 192 -23.45 2.31 -8.34
CA VAL A 192 -22.19 2.12 -9.08
C VAL A 192 -21.70 3.43 -9.68
N LEU A 193 -22.58 4.21 -10.33
CA LEU A 193 -22.23 5.47 -11.00
C LEU A 193 -21.63 6.48 -10.01
N TYR A 194 -22.35 6.80 -8.94
CA TYR A 194 -21.88 7.76 -7.94
C TYR A 194 -20.68 7.22 -7.15
N GLY A 195 -20.64 5.90 -6.87
CA GLY A 195 -19.48 5.26 -6.27
C GLY A 195 -18.24 5.41 -7.15
N THR A 196 -18.38 5.21 -8.46
CA THR A 196 -17.29 5.34 -9.45
C THR A 196 -16.87 6.78 -9.67
N ILE A 197 -17.80 7.74 -9.65
CA ILE A 197 -17.47 9.18 -9.70
C ILE A 197 -16.69 9.57 -8.45
N SER A 198 -17.17 9.19 -7.27
CA SER A 198 -16.45 9.42 -6.00
C SER A 198 -15.07 8.77 -6.04
N PHE A 199 -14.99 7.53 -6.55
CA PHE A 199 -13.73 6.81 -6.75
C PHE A 199 -12.77 7.58 -7.64
N PHE A 200 -13.24 8.00 -8.81
CA PHE A 200 -12.44 8.74 -9.77
C PHE A 200 -11.88 10.03 -9.16
N ILE A 201 -12.71 10.82 -8.48
CA ILE A 201 -12.29 12.09 -7.89
C ILE A 201 -11.27 11.86 -6.77
N PHE A 202 -11.47 10.86 -5.90
CA PHE A 202 -10.51 10.60 -4.83
C PHE A 202 -9.20 10.03 -5.34
N ALA A 203 -9.23 9.10 -6.30
CA ALA A 203 -8.06 8.35 -6.72
C ALA A 203 -7.18 9.16 -7.67
N PHE A 204 -7.76 9.91 -8.61
CA PHE A 204 -7.00 10.57 -9.68
C PHE A 204 -6.74 12.06 -9.38
N PRO A 205 -7.71 13.00 -9.39
CA PRO A 205 -7.41 14.41 -9.07
C PRO A 205 -6.88 14.61 -7.65
N VAL A 206 -7.62 14.14 -6.64
CA VAL A 206 -7.26 14.41 -5.23
C VAL A 206 -6.05 13.57 -4.83
N GLY A 207 -6.09 12.27 -5.14
CA GLY A 207 -5.00 11.33 -4.87
C GLY A 207 -3.70 11.74 -5.56
N GLY A 208 -3.77 12.05 -6.86
CA GLY A 208 -2.59 12.51 -7.60
C GLY A 208 -2.06 13.86 -7.11
N TYR A 209 -2.92 14.78 -6.71
CA TYR A 209 -2.44 16.04 -6.12
C TYR A 209 -1.72 15.80 -4.78
N ILE A 210 -2.26 14.94 -3.91
CA ILE A 210 -1.61 14.54 -2.66
C ILE A 210 -0.27 13.86 -2.96
N ALA A 211 -0.24 12.91 -3.89
CA ALA A 211 0.99 12.22 -4.30
C ALA A 211 2.05 13.21 -4.80
N HIS A 212 1.66 14.21 -5.58
CA HIS A 212 2.59 15.26 -6.00
C HIS A 212 3.09 16.13 -4.84
N GLN A 213 2.25 16.41 -3.84
CA GLN A 213 2.69 17.13 -2.64
C GLN A 213 3.71 16.33 -1.83
N VAL A 214 3.48 15.03 -1.66
CA VAL A 214 4.28 14.13 -0.82
C VAL A 214 5.54 13.63 -1.53
N PHE A 215 5.42 13.21 -2.79
CA PHE A 215 6.49 12.53 -3.54
C PHE A 215 6.99 13.31 -4.76
N GLY A 216 6.36 14.44 -5.11
CA GLY A 216 6.74 15.22 -6.30
C GLY A 216 6.25 14.64 -7.63
N GLN A 217 5.53 13.52 -7.63
CA GLN A 217 4.90 12.94 -8.82
C GLN A 217 3.41 12.69 -8.57
N ALA A 218 2.57 13.09 -9.51
CA ALA A 218 1.11 12.94 -9.37
C ALA A 218 0.60 11.56 -9.77
N TRP A 219 1.35 10.85 -10.62
CA TRP A 219 0.99 9.53 -11.13
C TRP A 219 2.25 8.82 -11.59
N SER A 220 2.45 7.61 -11.09
CA SER A 220 3.55 6.72 -11.40
C SER A 220 3.07 5.40 -12.01
N GLY A 221 1.77 5.23 -12.27
CA GLY A 221 1.19 4.11 -13.00
C GLY A 221 1.25 4.25 -14.53
N ILE A 222 0.74 3.24 -15.25
CA ILE A 222 0.68 3.23 -16.73
C ILE A 222 -0.22 4.40 -17.20
N PRO A 223 0.13 5.11 -18.29
CA PRO A 223 1.26 4.88 -19.21
C PRO A 223 2.57 5.60 -18.82
N PHE A 224 2.59 6.35 -17.73
CA PHE A 224 3.73 7.22 -17.37
C PHE A 224 4.75 6.53 -16.46
N GLY A 225 4.40 5.41 -15.85
CA GLY A 225 5.30 4.58 -15.06
C GLY A 225 4.75 3.16 -14.85
N TRP A 226 5.27 2.48 -13.83
CA TRP A 226 5.00 1.08 -13.55
C TRP A 226 4.57 0.82 -12.09
N ASP A 227 4.24 1.86 -11.33
CA ASP A 227 3.77 1.69 -9.96
C ASP A 227 2.45 0.92 -9.95
N ILE A 228 2.50 -0.22 -9.26
CA ILE A 228 1.37 -1.14 -9.15
C ILE A 228 0.24 -0.49 -8.36
N THR A 229 0.56 0.36 -7.38
CA THR A 229 -0.44 1.02 -6.52
C THR A 229 -1.40 1.87 -7.37
N ASP A 230 -0.85 2.69 -8.24
CA ASP A 230 -1.62 3.48 -9.21
C ASP A 230 -2.36 2.59 -10.22
N ASN A 231 -1.71 1.51 -10.68
CA ASN A 231 -2.36 0.56 -11.60
C ASN A 231 -3.57 -0.15 -10.98
N LYS A 232 -3.57 -0.47 -9.68
CA LYS A 232 -4.74 -1.04 -8.98
C LYS A 232 -5.94 -0.11 -9.07
N SER A 233 -5.72 1.19 -8.84
CA SER A 233 -6.76 2.21 -8.93
C SER A 233 -7.27 2.37 -10.37
N MET A 234 -6.35 2.34 -11.34
CA MET A 234 -6.72 2.38 -12.76
C MET A 234 -7.58 1.20 -13.20
N VAL A 235 -7.16 -0.04 -12.90
CA VAL A 235 -7.91 -1.25 -13.26
C VAL A 235 -9.30 -1.23 -12.62
N THR A 236 -9.39 -0.83 -11.35
CA THR A 236 -10.66 -0.74 -10.62
C THR A 236 -11.59 0.30 -11.27
N PHE A 237 -11.07 1.49 -11.58
CA PHE A 237 -11.86 2.52 -12.26
C PHE A 237 -12.34 2.06 -13.65
N LEU A 238 -11.46 1.50 -14.47
CA LEU A 238 -11.80 1.03 -15.81
C LEU A 238 -12.87 -0.07 -15.77
N TYR A 239 -12.79 -0.99 -14.81
CA TYR A 239 -13.81 -2.02 -14.62
C TYR A 239 -15.20 -1.42 -14.44
N TYR A 240 -15.37 -0.52 -13.47
CA TYR A 240 -16.68 0.08 -13.20
C TYR A 240 -17.11 1.06 -14.29
N ALA A 241 -16.18 1.80 -14.90
CA ALA A 241 -16.47 2.67 -16.04
C ALA A 241 -17.01 1.88 -17.24
N ILE A 242 -16.40 0.73 -17.57
CA ILE A 242 -16.89 -0.19 -18.59
C ILE A 242 -18.26 -0.74 -18.20
N LEU A 243 -18.45 -1.14 -16.94
CA LEU A 243 -19.73 -1.65 -16.46
C LEU A 243 -20.87 -0.62 -16.62
N ILE A 244 -20.61 0.64 -16.25
CA ILE A 244 -21.53 1.77 -16.46
C ILE A 244 -21.81 1.96 -17.96
N TYR A 245 -20.75 1.97 -18.78
CA TYR A 245 -20.87 2.13 -20.23
C TYR A 245 -21.72 1.03 -20.89
N LEU A 246 -21.60 -0.22 -20.46
CA LEU A 246 -22.39 -1.34 -20.98
C LEU A 246 -23.88 -1.26 -20.58
N MET A 247 -24.17 -0.57 -19.47
CA MET A 247 -25.53 -0.35 -18.94
C MET A 247 -26.12 1.03 -19.30
N LYS A 248 -25.44 1.81 -20.15
CA LYS A 248 -25.74 3.24 -20.39
C LYS A 248 -27.06 3.52 -21.11
N GLY A 249 -27.61 2.55 -21.86
CA GLY A 249 -28.75 2.79 -22.75
C GLY A 249 -29.94 3.42 -22.03
N GLU A 250 -30.23 2.94 -20.83
CA GLU A 250 -31.36 3.34 -20.00
C GLU A 250 -31.27 4.76 -19.38
N PHE A 251 -30.07 5.30 -19.16
CA PHE A 251 -29.88 6.50 -18.32
C PHE A 251 -29.68 7.81 -19.10
N TYR A 252 -29.61 7.73 -20.43
CA TYR A 252 -29.59 8.87 -21.37
C TYR A 252 -30.98 9.15 -21.99
N GLY A 253 -32.06 8.61 -21.42
CA GLY A 253 -33.44 8.87 -21.87
C GLY A 253 -34.01 7.84 -22.86
N LEU A 254 -33.40 6.66 -23.01
CA LEU A 254 -34.00 5.54 -23.74
C LEU A 254 -34.71 4.60 -22.75
N GLU A 255 -35.84 4.02 -23.16
CA GLU A 255 -36.65 3.15 -22.30
C GLU A 255 -35.83 2.02 -21.64
N VAL A 256 -36.11 1.74 -20.36
CA VAL A 256 -35.45 0.71 -19.53
C VAL A 256 -35.35 -0.65 -20.25
N GLY A 257 -34.12 -1.05 -20.62
CA GLY A 257 -33.83 -2.29 -21.35
C GLY A 257 -33.70 -2.15 -22.87
N LYS A 258 -34.01 -0.99 -23.46
CA LYS A 258 -33.70 -0.65 -24.85
C LYS A 258 -32.39 0.16 -24.88
N GLY A 259 -31.34 -0.42 -25.46
CA GLY A 259 -30.03 0.24 -25.62
C GLY A 259 -28.95 -0.18 -24.60
N ASN A 260 -29.27 -1.04 -23.63
CA ASN A 260 -28.25 -1.68 -22.79
C ASN A 260 -27.55 -2.78 -23.60
N VAL A 261 -26.22 -2.85 -23.52
CA VAL A 261 -25.43 -3.89 -24.19
C VAL A 261 -25.53 -5.22 -23.43
N ILE A 262 -25.75 -5.13 -22.11
CA ILE A 262 -25.87 -6.28 -21.21
C ILE A 262 -27.25 -6.33 -20.55
N SER A 263 -27.69 -7.54 -20.19
CA SER A 263 -28.96 -7.74 -19.48
C SER A 263 -28.86 -7.34 -18.00
N ASP A 264 -29.99 -7.00 -17.39
CA ASP A 264 -30.12 -6.67 -15.96
C ASP A 264 -29.52 -7.75 -15.03
N ASN A 265 -29.70 -9.04 -15.38
CA ASN A 265 -29.11 -10.15 -14.64
C ASN A 265 -27.58 -10.13 -14.74
N ASN A 266 -27.04 -9.94 -15.95
CA ASN A 266 -25.59 -9.89 -16.17
C ASN A 266 -24.98 -8.69 -15.47
N PHE A 267 -25.62 -7.52 -15.54
CA PHE A 267 -25.21 -6.34 -14.78
C PHE A 267 -25.11 -6.65 -13.28
N SER A 268 -26.13 -7.29 -12.70
CA SER A 268 -26.13 -7.64 -11.27
C SER A 268 -25.00 -8.60 -10.89
N TYR A 269 -24.75 -9.63 -11.71
CA TYR A 269 -23.62 -10.54 -11.48
C TYR A 269 -22.27 -9.83 -11.62
N LEU A 270 -22.13 -8.93 -12.60
CA LEU A 270 -20.92 -8.13 -12.78
C LEU A 270 -20.71 -7.17 -11.60
N VAL A 271 -21.74 -6.53 -11.05
CA VAL A 271 -21.60 -5.70 -9.83
C VAL A 271 -21.03 -6.52 -8.66
N ILE A 272 -21.54 -7.73 -8.44
CA ILE A 272 -21.06 -8.64 -7.39
C ILE A 272 -19.61 -9.09 -7.67
N LEU A 273 -19.30 -9.43 -8.92
CA LEU A 273 -17.93 -9.78 -9.32
C LEU A 273 -16.97 -8.61 -9.13
N GLY A 274 -17.43 -7.39 -9.42
CA GLY A 274 -16.67 -6.15 -9.26
C GLY A 274 -16.17 -5.95 -7.85
N ILE A 275 -17.04 -6.08 -6.84
CA ILE A 275 -16.60 -5.89 -5.45
C ILE A 275 -15.60 -6.97 -5.01
N ILE A 276 -15.79 -8.22 -5.48
CA ILE A 276 -14.86 -9.32 -5.19
C ILE A 276 -13.50 -9.02 -5.82
N LEU A 277 -13.48 -8.60 -7.08
CA LEU A 277 -12.27 -8.19 -7.79
C LEU A 277 -11.57 -7.04 -7.06
N THR A 278 -12.32 -6.01 -6.64
CA THR A 278 -11.78 -4.88 -5.87
C THR A 278 -11.12 -5.36 -4.57
N ILE A 279 -11.78 -6.22 -3.80
CA ILE A 279 -11.20 -6.79 -2.58
C ILE A 279 -9.90 -7.54 -2.89
N VAL A 280 -9.90 -8.41 -3.91
CA VAL A 280 -8.71 -9.18 -4.29
C VAL A 280 -7.55 -8.26 -4.69
N ILE A 281 -7.81 -7.27 -5.57
CA ILE A 281 -6.80 -6.33 -6.07
C ILE A 281 -6.17 -5.53 -4.92
N TYR A 282 -7.00 -5.02 -4.00
CA TYR A 282 -6.53 -4.19 -2.88
C TYR A 282 -5.92 -5.01 -1.73
N ASN A 283 -6.07 -6.34 -1.72
CA ASN A 283 -5.37 -7.22 -0.77
C ASN A 283 -3.96 -7.63 -1.23
N ILE A 284 -3.57 -7.33 -2.47
CA ILE A 284 -2.19 -7.58 -2.94
C ILE A 284 -1.25 -6.64 -2.16
N PRO A 285 -0.29 -7.14 -1.35
CA PRO A 285 0.56 -6.26 -0.54
C PRO A 285 1.45 -5.35 -1.39
N HIS A 286 1.61 -4.10 -0.97
CA HIS A 286 2.48 -3.13 -1.65
C HIS A 286 3.97 -3.45 -1.45
N SER A 287 4.31 -4.23 -0.42
CA SER A 287 5.69 -4.60 -0.04
C SER A 287 6.42 -5.49 -1.05
N TYR A 288 5.72 -6.13 -1.99
CA TYR A 288 6.36 -6.99 -2.99
C TYR A 288 7.00 -6.22 -4.16
N PHE A 289 6.74 -4.91 -4.31
CA PHE A 289 6.94 -4.25 -5.61
C PHE A 289 7.58 -2.86 -5.57
N ILE A 290 7.90 -2.33 -4.38
CA ILE A 290 8.78 -1.16 -4.26
C ILE A 290 10.22 -1.67 -4.13
N GLN A 291 10.88 -1.94 -5.27
CA GLN A 291 12.33 -2.21 -5.35
C GLN A 291 13.00 -1.60 -6.59
#